data_AF-A0A9D8TIX4-F1
#
_entry.id   AF-A0A9D8TIX4-F1
#
_cell.length_a   1.000
_cell.length_b   1.000
_cell.length_c   1.000
_cell.angle_alpha   90.00
_cell.angle_beta   90.00
_cell.angle_gamma   90.00
#
_symmetry.space_group_name_H-M   'P 1'
#
loop_
_entity.id
_entity.type
_entity.pdbx_description
1 polymer ?
#
loop_
_entity_poly.entity_id
_entity_poly.type
_entity_poly.pdbx_seq_one_letter_code
_entity_poly.pdbx_strand_id
1 'polypeptide(L)'
;MKLNAIVLIFFCFLCSCSGPAKRQEGKGHMNNCFFSNDKLAKACNYMNPITKSFANNCVKGEHQGDFNIEQVCDIYDYCVRNWIYVNDPLGCEYVSQASKTVANKLRGDCDDFAILMAASVIAIGGNCSVVTAWGTEGGHAYTELNISSFNLKDVKEIVKSRYNLDSVDGIRFDKRGGVWLNLDWHKHPGQSYFPSVEKRVYLYHVKTNRWLKYE
;
A
#
# COMPACT_ATOMS: atom_id res chain seq x y z
N MET A 1 -48.19 -20.65 31.51
CA MET A 1 -47.86 -21.07 30.14
C MET A 1 -47.60 -19.82 29.30
N LYS A 2 -46.52 -19.87 28.52
CA LYS A 2 -46.01 -18.88 27.55
C LYS A 2 -45.15 -17.73 28.10
N LEU A 3 -43.85 -18.02 28.05
CA LEU A 3 -42.70 -17.11 28.08
C LEU A 3 -42.84 -16.00 27.02
N ASN A 4 -42.53 -14.76 27.39
CA ASN A 4 -42.14 -13.72 26.44
C ASN A 4 -40.62 -13.59 26.46
N ALA A 5 -40.03 -13.83 25.30
CA ALA A 5 -38.58 -13.85 25.09
C ALA A 5 -37.99 -12.45 25.29
N ILE A 6 -37.05 -12.36 26.23
CA ILE A 6 -36.09 -11.26 26.31
C ILE A 6 -35.13 -11.45 25.15
N VAL A 7 -35.17 -10.54 24.18
CA VAL A 7 -34.14 -10.43 23.14
C VAL A 7 -32.89 -9.89 23.80
N LEU A 8 -31.99 -10.79 24.20
CA LEU A 8 -30.59 -10.44 24.47
C LEU A 8 -29.98 -9.99 23.13
N ILE A 9 -29.74 -8.68 23.00
CA ILE A 9 -28.84 -8.14 21.98
C ILE A 9 -27.43 -8.58 22.39
N PHE A 10 -27.00 -9.72 21.87
CA PHE A 10 -25.60 -10.15 21.91
C PHE A 10 -24.81 -9.20 21.01
N PHE A 11 -23.99 -8.34 21.61
CA PHE A 11 -22.88 -7.69 20.93
C PHE A 11 -21.98 -8.79 20.36
N CYS A 12 -22.10 -9.05 19.05
CA CYS A 12 -21.23 -9.98 18.34
C CYS A 12 -19.87 -9.28 18.13
N PHE A 13 -19.08 -9.25 19.19
CA PHE A 13 -17.69 -8.83 19.18
C PHE A 13 -16.79 -10.05 18.93
N LEU A 14 -16.93 -10.66 17.75
CA LEU A 14 -16.03 -11.73 17.27
C LEU A 14 -15.98 -11.68 15.74
N CYS A 15 -15.37 -10.64 15.18
CA CYS A 15 -14.73 -10.78 13.88
C CYS A 15 -13.43 -11.55 14.14
N SER A 16 -13.53 -12.87 14.20
CA SER A 16 -12.36 -13.74 14.23
C SER A 16 -11.52 -13.43 13.01
N CYS A 17 -10.36 -12.81 13.23
CA CYS A 17 -9.28 -12.77 12.28
C CYS A 17 -8.96 -14.22 11.89
N SER A 18 -9.48 -14.68 10.76
CA SER A 18 -8.93 -15.86 10.10
C SER A 18 -7.52 -15.50 9.69
N GLY A 19 -6.54 -16.00 10.46
CA GLY A 19 -5.12 -15.91 10.13
C GLY A 19 -4.83 -16.44 8.72
N PRO A 20 -3.65 -16.15 8.16
CA PRO A 20 -3.33 -16.48 6.78
C PRO A 20 -3.47 -17.99 6.56
N ALA A 21 -4.19 -18.36 5.49
CA ALA A 21 -4.29 -19.73 5.05
C ALA A 21 -2.89 -20.31 4.86
N LYS A 22 -2.58 -21.41 5.55
CA LYS A 22 -1.29 -22.10 5.47
C LYS A 22 -0.97 -22.46 4.01
N ARG A 23 0.06 -21.82 3.44
CA ARG A 23 0.59 -22.12 2.11
C ARG A 23 1.38 -23.43 2.17
N GLN A 24 1.04 -24.42 1.33
CA GLN A 24 1.90 -25.58 1.11
C GLN A 24 3.07 -25.20 0.17
N GLU A 25 4.26 -25.68 0.53
CA GLU A 25 5.56 -25.29 0.00
C GLU A 25 5.90 -25.92 -1.36
N GLY A 26 6.66 -25.17 -2.16
CA GLY A 26 7.43 -25.67 -3.29
C GLY A 26 8.46 -24.63 -3.74
N LYS A 27 9.76 -24.97 -3.71
CA LYS A 27 10.89 -24.10 -4.10
C LYS A 27 10.80 -23.56 -5.55
N GLY A 28 9.89 -24.08 -6.38
CA GLY A 28 9.61 -23.59 -7.74
C GLY A 28 8.68 -22.37 -7.81
N HIS A 29 8.05 -21.93 -6.72
CA HIS A 29 7.09 -20.82 -6.70
C HIS A 29 7.71 -19.44 -6.44
N MET A 30 9.02 -19.37 -6.15
CA MET A 30 9.72 -18.09 -5.84
C MET A 30 9.77 -17.13 -7.04
N ASN A 31 9.79 -17.64 -8.28
CA ASN A 31 10.00 -16.79 -9.46
C ASN A 31 8.76 -16.02 -9.91
N ASN A 32 7.56 -16.38 -9.44
CA ASN A 32 6.31 -15.71 -9.83
C ASN A 32 5.92 -14.54 -8.92
N CYS A 33 6.55 -14.42 -7.73
CA CYS A 33 6.20 -13.38 -6.75
C CYS A 33 6.92 -12.04 -6.98
N PHE A 34 7.87 -12.01 -7.93
CA PHE A 34 8.67 -10.83 -8.22
C PHE A 34 8.27 -10.22 -9.55
N PHE A 35 7.92 -8.95 -9.53
CA PHE A 35 7.51 -8.23 -10.73
C PHE A 35 8.69 -8.00 -11.68
N SER A 36 8.41 -8.05 -12.98
CA SER A 36 9.30 -7.43 -13.96
C SER A 36 9.09 -5.91 -13.97
N ASN A 37 10.16 -5.15 -14.24
CA ASN A 37 10.07 -3.68 -14.35
C ASN A 37 9.00 -3.23 -15.36
N ASP A 38 8.86 -3.97 -16.46
CA ASP A 38 7.86 -3.68 -17.50
C ASP A 38 6.42 -3.92 -17.00
N LYS A 39 6.20 -4.95 -16.17
CA LYS A 39 4.89 -5.22 -15.55
C LYS A 39 4.51 -4.06 -14.62
N LEU A 40 5.43 -3.63 -13.77
CA LEU A 40 5.24 -2.48 -12.86
C LEU A 40 4.97 -1.17 -13.61
N ALA A 41 5.71 -0.91 -14.70
CA ALA A 41 5.53 0.31 -15.50
C ALA A 41 4.14 0.36 -16.14
N LYS A 42 3.70 -0.77 -16.72
CA LYS A 42 2.37 -0.89 -17.31
C LYS A 42 1.26 -0.84 -16.27
N ALA A 43 1.49 -1.41 -15.08
CA ALA A 43 0.52 -1.45 -13.99
C ALA A 43 0.33 -0.10 -13.31
N CYS A 44 1.42 0.62 -13.01
CA CYS A 44 1.39 1.91 -12.32
C CYS A 44 0.50 2.93 -13.06
N ASN A 45 0.66 3.08 -14.37
CA ASN A 45 -0.20 3.89 -15.25
C ASN A 45 -0.72 5.24 -14.68
N TYR A 46 0.09 5.93 -13.89
CA TYR A 46 -0.30 7.13 -13.12
C TYR A 46 -0.80 8.31 -13.97
N MET A 47 -0.37 8.41 -15.24
CA MET A 47 -0.86 9.43 -16.19
C MET A 47 -2.21 9.08 -16.82
N ASN A 48 -2.75 7.88 -16.60
CA ASN A 48 -4.09 7.54 -17.06
C ASN A 48 -5.11 8.49 -16.41
N PRO A 49 -6.05 9.10 -17.17
CA PRO A 49 -7.01 10.05 -16.62
C PRO A 49 -7.82 9.52 -15.43
N ILE A 50 -8.14 8.22 -15.41
CA ILE A 50 -8.85 7.58 -14.30
C ILE A 50 -7.97 7.60 -13.04
N THR A 51 -6.71 7.17 -13.14
CA THR A 51 -5.77 7.14 -12.02
C THR A 51 -5.45 8.56 -11.53
N LYS A 52 -5.16 9.49 -12.45
CA LYS A 52 -4.86 10.88 -12.10
C LYS A 52 -6.04 11.59 -11.44
N SER A 53 -7.25 11.40 -11.97
CA SER A 53 -8.46 12.00 -11.38
C SER A 53 -8.78 11.38 -10.01
N PHE A 54 -8.60 10.06 -9.87
CA PHE A 54 -8.74 9.38 -8.58
C PHE A 54 -7.82 10.00 -7.53
N ALA A 55 -6.52 10.10 -7.82
CA ALA A 55 -5.54 10.65 -6.89
C ALA A 55 -5.87 12.10 -6.49
N ASN A 56 -6.24 12.94 -7.47
CA ASN A 56 -6.65 14.33 -7.21
C ASN A 56 -7.91 14.41 -6.34
N ASN A 57 -8.90 13.54 -6.57
CA ASN A 57 -10.18 13.57 -5.85
C ASN A 57 -10.07 13.05 -4.41
N CYS A 58 -9.02 12.30 -4.08
CA CYS A 58 -8.76 11.89 -2.70
C CYS A 58 -8.25 13.06 -1.84
N VAL A 59 -7.52 14.01 -2.43
CA VAL A 59 -6.91 15.13 -1.69
C VAL A 59 -7.98 16.10 -1.19
N LYS A 60 -7.97 16.38 0.12
CA LYS A 60 -8.88 17.35 0.72
C LYS A 60 -8.43 18.78 0.39
N GLY A 61 -9.40 19.68 0.24
CA GLY A 61 -9.12 21.09 -0.11
C GLY A 61 -8.24 21.83 0.92
N GLU A 62 -8.23 21.41 2.17
CA GLU A 62 -7.36 21.94 3.24
C GLU A 62 -5.88 21.59 3.05
N HIS A 63 -5.56 20.53 2.29
CA HIS A 63 -4.20 20.07 1.98
C HIS A 63 -3.76 20.41 0.54
N GLN A 64 -4.44 21.34 -0.11
CA GLN A 64 -4.12 21.80 -1.47
C GLN A 64 -2.72 22.42 -1.58
N GLY A 65 -2.21 22.51 -2.81
CA GLY A 65 -0.92 23.13 -3.13
C GLY A 65 0.13 22.10 -3.52
N ASP A 66 1.39 22.43 -3.27
CA ASP A 66 2.52 21.57 -3.57
C ASP A 66 2.43 20.23 -2.84
N PHE A 67 3.12 19.21 -3.39
CA PHE A 67 3.18 17.87 -2.83
C PHE A 67 3.57 17.90 -1.34
N ASN A 68 2.73 17.30 -0.49
CA ASN A 68 2.95 17.24 0.95
C ASN A 68 2.44 15.92 1.56
N ILE A 69 2.84 15.65 2.81
CA ILE A 69 2.54 14.40 3.50
C ILE A 69 1.04 14.23 3.77
N GLU A 70 0.31 15.31 4.03
CA GLU A 70 -1.13 15.23 4.30
C GLU A 70 -1.93 14.79 3.06
N GLN A 71 -1.51 15.19 1.85
CA GLN A 71 -2.09 14.68 0.60
C GLN A 71 -1.89 13.16 0.46
N VAL A 72 -0.73 12.65 0.87
CA VAL A 72 -0.47 11.20 0.88
C VAL A 72 -1.35 10.50 1.91
N CYS A 73 -1.51 11.08 3.10
CA CYS A 73 -2.41 10.56 4.13
C CYS A 73 -3.87 10.55 3.66
N ASP A 74 -4.33 11.58 2.95
CA ASP A 74 -5.68 11.63 2.37
C ASP A 74 -5.93 10.50 1.37
N ILE A 75 -4.98 10.26 0.46
CA ILE A 75 -5.03 9.13 -0.49
C ILE A 75 -5.04 7.80 0.27
N TYR A 76 -4.13 7.63 1.23
CA TYR A 76 -4.01 6.42 2.03
C TYR A 76 -5.33 6.11 2.75
N ASP A 77 -5.91 7.11 3.43
CA ASP A 77 -7.16 6.99 4.16
C ASP A 77 -8.32 6.59 3.25
N TYR A 78 -8.39 7.17 2.05
CA TYR A 78 -9.41 6.82 1.08
C TYR A 78 -9.23 5.37 0.62
N CYS A 79 -8.01 4.98 0.24
CA CYS A 79 -7.71 3.63 -0.22
C CYS A 79 -8.03 2.59 0.86
N VAL A 80 -7.45 2.71 2.06
CA VAL A 80 -7.65 1.73 3.15
C VAL A 80 -9.11 1.62 3.57
N ARG A 81 -9.83 2.75 3.68
CA ARG A 81 -11.26 2.73 4.07
C ARG A 81 -12.15 1.99 3.07
N ASN A 82 -11.80 2.04 1.79
CA ASN A 82 -12.62 1.51 0.70
C ASN A 82 -12.05 0.21 0.10
N TRP A 83 -10.88 -0.24 0.55
CA TRP A 83 -10.23 -1.42 0.00
C TRP A 83 -10.99 -2.69 0.35
N ILE A 84 -11.20 -3.54 -0.65
CA ILE A 84 -11.79 -4.86 -0.45
C ILE A 84 -10.84 -5.90 -1.01
N TYR A 85 -10.25 -6.67 -0.08
CA TYR A 85 -9.26 -7.67 -0.42
C TYR A 85 -9.86 -8.84 -1.21
N VAL A 86 -9.31 -9.12 -2.38
CA VAL A 86 -9.70 -10.24 -3.25
C VAL A 86 -8.42 -10.88 -3.79
N ASN A 87 -8.19 -12.15 -3.46
CA ASN A 87 -7.02 -12.88 -3.94
C ASN A 87 -7.04 -13.04 -5.46
N ASP A 88 -5.84 -13.09 -6.03
CA ASP A 88 -5.62 -13.59 -7.38
C ASP A 88 -5.99 -15.08 -7.56
N PRO A 89 -6.21 -15.51 -8.82
CA PRO A 89 -6.37 -16.92 -9.14
C PRO A 89 -5.20 -17.76 -8.63
N LEU A 90 -5.50 -18.94 -8.07
CA LEU A 90 -4.49 -19.85 -7.51
C LEU A 90 -3.35 -20.12 -8.52
N GLY A 91 -2.12 -19.87 -8.07
CA GLY A 91 -0.89 -20.14 -8.82
C GLY A 91 -0.53 -19.07 -9.87
N CYS A 92 -1.29 -17.98 -9.98
CA CYS A 92 -1.04 -16.88 -10.90
C CYS A 92 -0.94 -15.56 -10.15
N GLU A 93 0.15 -14.82 -10.37
CA GLU A 93 0.27 -13.44 -9.89
C GLU A 93 -0.19 -12.47 -10.98
N TYR A 94 -1.19 -11.66 -10.68
CA TYR A 94 -1.84 -10.70 -11.58
C TYR A 94 -1.87 -9.30 -10.95
N VAL A 95 -0.74 -8.60 -11.07
CA VAL A 95 -0.74 -7.13 -10.94
C VAL A 95 -1.73 -6.42 -11.88
N SER A 96 -2.79 -5.83 -11.32
CA SER A 96 -3.74 -4.97 -12.02
C SER A 96 -3.14 -3.59 -12.31
N GLN A 97 -3.65 -2.96 -13.37
CA GLN A 97 -3.39 -1.55 -13.60
C GLN A 97 -4.09 -0.68 -12.55
N ALA A 98 -3.45 0.38 -12.05
CA ALA A 98 -4.07 1.27 -11.06
C ALA A 98 -5.43 1.80 -11.56
N SER A 99 -5.53 2.21 -12.83
CA SER A 99 -6.81 2.64 -13.42
C SER A 99 -7.89 1.54 -13.41
N LYS A 100 -7.49 0.27 -13.57
CA LYS A 100 -8.42 -0.87 -13.53
C LYS A 100 -8.85 -1.17 -12.10
N THR A 101 -7.94 -1.06 -11.14
CA THR A 101 -8.23 -1.16 -9.70
C THR A 101 -9.23 -0.08 -9.27
N VAL A 102 -9.06 1.17 -9.74
CA VAL A 102 -10.03 2.25 -9.55
C VAL A 102 -11.38 1.91 -10.18
N ALA A 103 -11.40 1.48 -11.45
CA ALA A 103 -12.64 1.10 -12.14
C ALA A 103 -13.37 -0.08 -11.46
N ASN A 104 -12.61 -0.98 -10.83
CA ASN A 104 -13.10 -2.13 -10.08
C ASN A 104 -13.48 -1.81 -8.62
N LYS A 105 -13.61 -0.52 -8.27
CA LYS A 105 -14.03 -0.06 -6.93
C LYS A 105 -13.09 -0.56 -5.82
N LEU A 106 -11.78 -0.44 -6.05
CA LEU A 106 -10.75 -0.72 -5.04
C LEU A 106 -10.78 -2.17 -4.52
N ARG A 107 -10.88 -3.12 -5.47
CA ARG A 107 -10.85 -4.56 -5.23
C ARG A 107 -9.61 -5.17 -5.84
N GLY A 108 -8.86 -5.92 -5.03
CA GLY A 108 -7.60 -6.54 -5.42
C GLY A 108 -6.87 -7.09 -4.20
N ASP A 109 -5.63 -7.54 -4.39
CA ASP A 109 -4.79 -8.04 -3.29
C ASP A 109 -3.68 -7.05 -2.90
N CYS A 110 -2.61 -7.53 -2.25
CA CYS A 110 -1.50 -6.69 -1.81
C CYS A 110 -0.77 -5.97 -2.94
N ASP A 111 -0.62 -6.59 -4.12
CA ASP A 111 0.12 -5.99 -5.23
C ASP A 111 -0.67 -4.86 -5.90
N ASP A 112 -1.97 -5.06 -6.04
CA ASP A 112 -2.92 -4.10 -6.59
C ASP A 112 -2.99 -2.85 -5.73
N PHE A 113 -2.99 -3.02 -4.41
CA PHE A 113 -2.96 -1.90 -3.48
C PHE A 113 -1.62 -1.15 -3.59
N ALA A 114 -0.50 -1.87 -3.59
CA ALA A 114 0.83 -1.27 -3.69
C ALA A 114 1.01 -0.48 -5.00
N ILE A 115 0.48 -1.00 -6.10
CA ILE A 115 0.48 -0.30 -7.40
C ILE A 115 -0.41 0.92 -7.37
N LEU A 116 -1.64 0.81 -6.86
CA LEU A 116 -2.56 1.93 -6.81
C LEU A 116 -2.03 3.07 -5.94
N MET A 117 -1.48 2.74 -4.77
CA MET A 117 -0.88 3.72 -3.86
C MET A 117 0.33 4.40 -4.51
N ALA A 118 1.25 3.62 -5.08
CA ALA A 118 2.41 4.17 -5.78
C ALA A 118 1.98 5.11 -6.92
N ALA A 119 1.04 4.65 -7.76
CA ALA A 119 0.53 5.43 -8.88
C ALA A 119 -0.13 6.73 -8.44
N SER A 120 -0.91 6.70 -7.36
CA SER A 120 -1.61 7.86 -6.84
C SER A 120 -0.63 8.88 -6.25
N VAL A 121 0.39 8.42 -5.52
CA VAL A 121 1.47 9.27 -4.99
C VAL A 121 2.25 9.93 -6.13
N ILE A 122 2.65 9.17 -7.15
CA ILE A 122 3.35 9.73 -8.33
C ILE A 122 2.46 10.74 -9.05
N ALA A 123 1.16 10.45 -9.18
CA ALA A 123 0.21 11.32 -9.84
C ALA A 123 0.12 12.70 -9.16
N ILE A 124 0.27 12.79 -7.83
CA ILE A 124 0.28 14.08 -7.10
C ILE A 124 1.69 14.69 -6.94
N GLY A 125 2.70 14.16 -7.63
CA GLY A 125 4.06 14.71 -7.65
C GLY A 125 5.02 14.11 -6.61
N GLY A 126 4.61 13.06 -5.90
CA GLY A 126 5.48 12.33 -4.99
C GLY A 126 6.43 11.36 -5.69
N ASN A 127 7.40 10.85 -4.94
CA ASN A 127 8.30 9.79 -5.39
C ASN A 127 8.17 8.59 -4.47
N CYS A 128 8.04 7.39 -5.02
CA CYS A 128 7.81 6.18 -4.26
C CYS A 128 8.56 4.97 -4.84
N SER A 129 8.68 3.94 -4.02
CA SER A 129 9.09 2.60 -4.41
C SER A 129 7.90 1.63 -4.28
N VAL A 130 7.93 0.54 -5.05
CA VAL A 130 7.12 -0.65 -4.79
C VAL A 130 8.08 -1.72 -4.29
N VAL A 131 7.75 -2.34 -3.17
CA VAL A 131 8.53 -3.40 -2.56
C VAL A 131 7.76 -4.70 -2.68
N THR A 132 8.42 -5.73 -3.18
CA THR A 132 7.97 -7.12 -3.08
C THR A 132 8.81 -7.81 -2.04
N ALA A 133 8.17 -8.49 -1.08
CA ALA A 133 8.83 -9.12 0.04
C ALA A 133 8.37 -10.57 0.17
N TRP A 134 9.25 -11.42 0.69
CA TRP A 134 8.98 -12.82 0.97
C TRP A 134 9.34 -13.11 2.42
N GLY A 135 8.42 -13.69 3.18
CA GLY A 135 8.59 -14.04 4.58
C GLY A 135 7.96 -15.40 4.92
N THR A 136 7.87 -15.69 6.22
CA THR A 136 7.22 -16.91 6.73
C THR A 136 5.71 -16.96 6.44
N GLU A 137 5.11 -15.78 6.26
CA GLU A 137 3.67 -15.62 5.98
C GLU A 137 3.35 -15.66 4.47
N GLY A 138 4.37 -15.77 3.63
CA GLY A 138 4.24 -15.79 2.17
C GLY A 138 4.83 -14.54 1.50
N GLY A 139 4.36 -14.29 0.28
CA GLY A 139 4.70 -13.11 -0.50
C GLY A 139 3.83 -11.93 -0.10
N HIS A 140 4.40 -10.73 -0.15
CA HIS A 140 3.69 -9.49 0.14
C HIS A 140 4.21 -8.36 -0.74
N ALA A 141 3.37 -7.39 -1.04
CA ALA A 141 3.74 -6.19 -1.77
C ALA A 141 3.22 -4.94 -1.06
N TYR A 142 4.03 -3.88 -1.05
CA TYR A 142 3.67 -2.60 -0.44
C TYR A 142 4.41 -1.44 -1.11
N THR A 143 3.91 -0.22 -0.92
CA THR A 143 4.55 1.01 -1.38
C THR A 143 5.43 1.59 -0.27
N GLU A 144 6.54 2.23 -0.63
CA GLU A 144 7.23 3.15 0.26
C GLU A 144 7.27 4.55 -0.35
N LEU A 145 6.99 5.58 0.45
CA LEU A 145 7.14 6.98 0.04
C LEU A 145 8.58 7.45 0.32
N ASN A 146 9.21 8.08 -0.68
CA ASN A 146 10.47 8.78 -0.48
C ASN A 146 10.21 10.08 0.29
N ILE A 147 10.70 10.15 1.52
CA ILE A 147 10.61 11.34 2.39
C ILE A 147 11.97 12.00 2.62
N SER A 148 12.98 11.67 1.82
CA SER A 148 14.36 12.16 2.01
C SER A 148 14.50 13.68 1.95
N SER A 149 13.60 14.36 1.23
CA SER A 149 13.57 15.83 1.12
C SER A 149 12.78 16.51 2.25
N PHE A 150 12.11 15.75 3.11
CA PHE A 150 11.30 16.27 4.21
C PHE A 150 12.08 16.23 5.52
N ASN A 151 11.70 17.09 6.47
CA ASN A 151 12.15 16.95 7.84
C ASN A 151 11.47 15.71 8.47
N LEU A 152 12.25 14.69 8.81
CA LEU A 152 11.73 13.44 9.36
C LEU A 152 10.91 13.65 10.64
N LYS A 153 11.26 14.62 11.50
CA LYS A 153 10.50 14.89 12.72
C LYS A 153 9.09 15.39 12.37
N ASP A 154 8.98 16.31 11.42
CA ASP A 154 7.69 16.88 11.00
C ASP A 154 6.81 15.81 10.34
N VAL A 155 7.39 14.95 9.49
CA VAL A 155 6.67 13.80 8.91
C VAL A 155 6.11 12.90 10.01
N LYS A 156 6.93 12.58 11.03
CA LYS A 156 6.49 11.75 12.16
C LYS A 156 5.38 12.40 12.96
N GLU A 157 5.47 13.70 13.24
CA GLU A 157 4.44 14.42 14.01
C GLU A 157 3.11 14.51 13.23
N ILE A 158 3.14 14.75 11.91
CA ILE A 158 1.97 14.70 11.04
C ILE A 158 1.26 13.34 11.16
N VAL A 159 2.01 12.25 10.94
CA VAL A 159 1.46 10.89 10.98
C VAL A 159 0.96 10.55 12.39
N LYS A 160 1.73 10.87 13.45
CA LYS A 160 1.29 10.61 14.83
C LYS A 160 0.02 11.35 15.19
N SER A 161 -0.06 12.63 14.86
CA SER A 161 -1.21 13.47 15.19
C SER A 161 -2.45 12.99 14.44
N ARG A 162 -2.33 12.68 13.14
CA ARG A 162 -3.48 12.26 12.31
C ARG A 162 -4.03 10.91 12.71
N TYR A 163 -3.16 9.95 13.03
CA TYR A 163 -3.53 8.57 13.31
C TYR A 163 -3.55 8.22 14.81
N ASN A 164 -3.35 9.22 15.68
CA ASN A 164 -3.31 9.08 17.15
C ASN A 164 -2.31 7.99 17.61
N LEU A 165 -1.05 8.13 17.20
CA LEU A 165 0.02 7.15 17.45
C LEU A 165 1.07 7.66 18.42
N ASP A 166 1.64 6.77 19.21
CA ASP A 166 2.79 7.07 20.08
C ASP A 166 4.10 7.20 19.28
N SER A 167 4.27 6.36 18.24
CA SER A 167 5.46 6.29 17.40
C SER A 167 5.15 6.00 15.93
N VAL A 168 6.16 6.21 15.07
CA VAL A 168 6.15 5.85 13.65
C VAL A 168 7.39 5.00 13.39
N ASP A 169 7.17 3.68 13.33
CA ASP A 169 8.24 2.69 13.30
C ASP A 169 8.62 2.28 11.86
N GLY A 170 7.69 2.46 10.92
CA GLY A 170 7.81 2.15 9.49
C GLY A 170 8.69 3.13 8.71
N ILE A 171 9.87 3.43 9.21
CA ILE A 171 10.88 4.27 8.54
C ILE A 171 12.07 3.39 8.16
N ARG A 172 12.43 3.40 6.87
CA ARG A 172 13.60 2.70 6.35
C ARG A 172 14.64 3.69 5.86
N PHE A 173 15.89 3.48 6.26
CA PHE A 173 17.06 4.18 5.73
C PHE A 173 17.77 3.25 4.77
N ASP A 174 17.94 3.66 3.51
CA ASP A 174 18.66 2.87 2.52
C ASP A 174 20.17 3.15 2.54
N LYS A 175 20.95 2.33 1.81
CA LYS A 175 22.42 2.42 1.80
C LYS A 175 22.95 3.69 1.10
N ARG A 176 22.10 4.41 0.38
CA ARG A 176 22.42 5.64 -0.36
C ARG A 176 21.93 6.91 0.35
N GLY A 177 21.45 6.77 1.59
CA GLY A 177 20.95 7.89 2.39
C GLY A 177 19.49 8.27 2.13
N GLY A 178 18.75 7.46 1.37
CA GLY A 178 17.31 7.64 1.18
C GLY A 178 16.52 7.28 2.43
N VAL A 179 15.48 8.05 2.72
CA VAL A 179 14.55 7.85 3.84
C VAL A 179 13.18 7.52 3.29
N TRP A 180 12.61 6.39 3.73
CA TRP A 180 11.42 5.78 3.16
C TRP A 180 10.35 5.52 4.22
N LEU A 181 9.14 6.02 3.99
CA LEU A 181 7.96 5.80 4.85
C LEU A 181 7.11 4.65 4.29
N ASN A 182 6.82 3.66 5.12
CA ASN A 182 5.99 2.52 4.74
C ASN A 182 4.53 2.96 4.46
N LEU A 183 3.95 2.53 3.34
CA LEU A 183 2.54 2.76 2.96
C LEU A 183 1.78 1.45 2.73
N ASP A 184 2.15 0.38 3.42
CA ASP A 184 1.42 -0.89 3.45
C ASP A 184 -0.05 -0.71 3.93
N TRP A 185 -0.96 -1.56 3.47
CA TRP A 185 -2.42 -1.35 3.44
C TRP A 185 -3.16 -1.61 4.77
N HIS A 186 -2.46 -2.04 5.82
CA HIS A 186 -3.13 -2.67 6.96
C HIS A 186 -3.65 -1.71 8.04
N LYS A 187 -3.02 -0.54 8.29
CA LYS A 187 -3.40 0.34 9.40
C LYS A 187 -3.20 1.83 9.12
N HIS A 188 -1.95 2.27 8.97
CA HIS A 188 -1.59 3.68 8.82
C HIS A 188 -0.25 3.82 8.08
N PRO A 189 0.02 4.98 7.47
CA PRO A 189 1.36 5.33 7.01
C PRO A 189 2.38 5.17 8.15
N GLY A 190 3.53 4.59 7.82
CA GLY A 190 4.62 4.35 8.77
C GLY A 190 4.34 3.27 9.81
N GLN A 191 3.40 2.37 9.57
CA GLN A 191 3.33 1.11 10.32
C GLN A 191 4.59 0.26 10.12
N SER A 192 4.88 -0.63 11.06
CA SER A 192 6.01 -1.56 10.97
C SER A 192 6.02 -2.34 9.66
N TYR A 193 7.21 -2.57 9.11
CA TYR A 193 7.38 -3.32 7.88
C TYR A 193 7.02 -4.79 8.05
N PHE A 194 6.55 -5.40 6.97
CA PHE A 194 6.32 -6.83 6.89
C PHE A 194 7.60 -7.63 7.22
N PRO A 195 7.53 -8.66 8.09
CA PRO A 195 8.68 -9.45 8.51
C PRO A 195 9.16 -10.39 7.37
N SER A 196 10.01 -9.86 6.50
CA SER A 196 10.54 -10.56 5.33
C SER A 196 11.96 -11.09 5.53
N VAL A 197 12.26 -12.25 4.93
CA VAL A 197 13.63 -12.78 4.79
C VAL A 197 14.31 -12.33 3.50
N GLU A 198 13.52 -12.03 2.45
CA GLU A 198 13.99 -11.47 1.18
C GLU A 198 13.06 -10.32 0.77
N LYS A 199 13.62 -9.26 0.19
CA LYS A 199 12.83 -8.21 -0.45
C LYS A 199 13.52 -7.68 -1.70
N ARG A 200 12.73 -7.14 -2.62
CA ARG A 200 13.19 -6.38 -3.79
C ARG A 200 12.48 -5.05 -3.82
N VAL A 201 13.24 -4.00 -4.07
CA VAL A 201 12.75 -2.62 -4.14
C VAL A 201 12.81 -2.15 -5.58
N TYR A 202 11.67 -1.73 -6.11
CA TYR A 202 11.56 -1.12 -7.43
C TYR A 202 11.33 0.37 -7.23
N LEU A 203 12.27 1.19 -7.67
CA LEU A 203 12.17 2.65 -7.58
C LEU A 203 11.57 3.21 -8.86
N TYR A 204 10.57 4.08 -8.75
CA TYR A 204 10.10 4.83 -9.91
C TYR A 204 11.05 5.99 -10.22
N HIS A 205 11.68 5.95 -11.40
CA HIS A 205 12.59 6.98 -11.84
C HIS A 205 11.85 8.01 -12.72
N VAL A 206 11.42 9.11 -12.10
CA VAL A 206 10.60 10.17 -12.73
C VAL A 206 11.21 10.68 -14.05
N LYS A 207 12.53 10.92 -14.11
CA LYS A 207 13.19 11.48 -15.31
C LYS A 207 13.12 10.57 -16.52
N THR A 208 13.11 9.25 -16.32
CA THR A 208 13.06 8.27 -17.42
C THR A 208 11.71 7.59 -17.55
N ASN A 209 10.76 7.92 -16.67
CA ASN A 209 9.45 7.29 -16.57
C ASN A 209 9.52 5.75 -16.54
N ARG A 210 10.43 5.21 -15.72
CA ARG A 210 10.70 3.76 -15.63
C ARG A 210 10.87 3.30 -14.20
N TRP A 211 10.40 2.09 -13.91
CA TRP A 211 10.77 1.39 -12.68
C TRP A 211 12.14 0.76 -12.85
N LEU A 212 13.01 0.96 -11.86
CA LEU A 212 14.34 0.38 -11.81
C LEU A 212 14.44 -0.49 -10.56
N LYS A 213 14.93 -1.72 -10.71
CA LYS A 213 15.34 -2.52 -9.56
C LYS A 213 16.45 -1.77 -8.84
N TYR A 214 16.20 -1.43 -7.59
CA TYR A 214 17.06 -0.57 -6.78
C TYR A 214 17.86 -1.39 -5.76
N GLU A 215 17.19 -2.31 -5.07
CA GLU A 215 17.73 -3.23 -4.07
C GLU A 215 17.12 -4.63 -4.22
#